data_AF-A0A2P6TCD5-F1
#
_entry.id   AF-A0A2P6TCD5-F1
#
_cell.length_a   1.000
_cell.length_b   1.000
_cell.length_c   1.000
_cell.angle_alpha   90.00
_cell.angle_beta   90.00
_cell.angle_gamma   90.00
#
_symmetry.space_group_name_H-M   'P 1'
#
loop_
_entity.id
_entity.type
_entity.pdbx_description
1 polymer ?
#
loop_
_entity_poly.entity_id
_entity_poly.type
_entity_poly.pdbx_seq_one_letter_code
_entity_poly.pdbx_strand_id
1 'polypeptide(L)'
;MSFEFDEDFDKRLLAGSGIALASYAVAGTAAPAKLHEVYMERTELCHEPTMRWFGLAIGNAAAHQLVISASEPNTKVLKNGLKVAGASWLDKVHKADVGFASAAAQAAFGALCLWRGFANGD
;
A
#
# COMPACT_ATOMS: atom_id res chain seq x y z
N MET A 1 14.56 -23.99 2.90
CA MET A 1 13.08 -24.08 2.83
C MET A 1 12.62 -23.12 1.76
N SER A 2 12.19 -23.60 0.59
CA SER A 2 11.41 -22.76 -0.32
C SER A 2 10.02 -22.64 0.31
N PHE A 3 9.67 -21.47 0.81
CA PHE A 3 8.29 -21.19 1.19
C PHE A 3 7.50 -21.08 -0.11
N GLU A 4 6.74 -22.13 -0.40
CA GLU A 4 5.96 -22.30 -1.62
C GLU A 4 4.91 -21.19 -1.74
N PHE A 5 4.60 -20.78 -2.98
CA PHE A 5 3.50 -19.84 -3.24
C PHE A 5 2.19 -20.48 -2.75
N ASP A 6 1.41 -19.72 -2.00
CA ASP A 6 0.18 -20.17 -1.34
C ASP A 6 -0.87 -19.12 -1.68
N GLU A 7 -1.73 -19.47 -2.62
CA GLU A 7 -2.70 -18.54 -3.20
C GLU A 7 -3.66 -17.98 -2.15
N ASP A 8 -4.03 -18.75 -1.13
CA ASP A 8 -4.96 -18.32 -0.09
C ASP A 8 -4.29 -17.35 0.88
N PHE A 9 -3.05 -17.63 1.27
CA PHE A 9 -2.26 -16.69 2.06
C PHE A 9 -1.98 -15.40 1.28
N ASP A 10 -1.62 -15.51 0.01
CA ASP A 10 -1.27 -14.37 -0.85
C ASP A 10 -2.47 -13.47 -1.16
N LYS A 11 -3.64 -14.06 -1.40
CA LYS A 11 -4.91 -13.32 -1.50
C LYS A 11 -5.20 -12.56 -0.21
N ARG A 12 -5.03 -13.19 0.96
CA ARG A 12 -5.23 -12.53 2.27
C ARG A 12 -4.22 -11.41 2.52
N LEU A 13 -2.97 -11.62 2.14
CA LEU A 13 -1.91 -10.61 2.26
C LEU A 13 -2.23 -9.38 1.40
N LEU A 14 -2.67 -9.60 0.15
CA LEU A 14 -3.08 -8.55 -0.75
C LEU A 14 -4.37 -7.83 -0.28
N ALA A 15 -5.33 -8.58 0.25
CA ALA A 15 -6.54 -8.01 0.85
C ALA A 15 -6.21 -7.12 2.05
N GLY A 16 -5.33 -7.60 2.96
CA GLY A 16 -4.88 -6.83 4.11
C GLY A 16 -4.17 -5.54 3.71
N SER A 17 -3.31 -5.60 2.68
CA SER A 17 -2.69 -4.43 2.08
C SER A 17 -3.75 -3.45 1.54
N GLY A 18 -4.74 -3.95 0.80
CA GLY A 18 -5.85 -3.16 0.27
C GLY A 18 -6.67 -2.47 1.36
N ILE A 19 -7.02 -3.17 2.45
CA ILE A 19 -7.77 -2.59 3.59
C ILE A 19 -6.96 -1.49 4.27
N ALA A 20 -5.66 -1.71 4.49
CA ALA A 20 -4.80 -0.72 5.11
C ALA A 20 -4.66 0.54 4.24
N LEU A 21 -4.49 0.37 2.93
CA LEU A 21 -4.47 1.49 1.98
C LEU A 21 -5.81 2.22 1.89
N ALA A 22 -6.94 1.49 1.89
CA ALA A 22 -8.27 2.09 1.88
C ALA A 22 -8.51 2.95 3.14
N SER A 23 -8.10 2.45 4.31
CA SER A 23 -8.17 3.20 5.58
C SER A 23 -7.34 4.48 5.51
N TYR A 24 -6.14 4.40 4.93
CA TYR A 24 -5.27 5.56 4.72
C TYR A 24 -5.83 6.54 3.68
N ALA A 25 -6.48 6.06 2.62
CA ALA A 25 -7.16 6.85 1.61
C ALA A 25 -8.33 7.66 2.18
N VAL A 26 -9.14 7.03 3.05
CA VAL A 26 -10.22 7.71 3.76
C VAL A 26 -9.66 8.81 4.64
N ALA A 27 -8.58 8.55 5.38
CA ALA A 27 -7.91 9.57 6.19
C ALA A 27 -7.40 10.75 5.33
N GLY A 28 -6.74 10.47 4.20
CA GLY A 28 -6.24 11.49 3.26
C GLY A 28 -7.32 12.32 2.60
N THR A 29 -8.47 11.70 2.31
CA THR A 29 -9.57 12.38 1.59
C THR A 29 -10.49 13.14 2.56
N ALA A 30 -10.83 12.57 3.72
CA ALA A 30 -11.77 13.14 4.67
C ALA A 30 -11.13 14.12 5.66
N ALA A 31 -9.86 13.90 6.04
CA ALA A 31 -9.13 14.75 6.99
C ALA A 31 -7.78 15.21 6.43
N PRO A 32 -7.75 15.85 5.24
CA PRO A 32 -6.52 16.18 4.53
C PRO A 32 -5.62 17.13 5.33
N ALA A 33 -6.17 18.02 6.18
CA ALA A 33 -5.39 18.96 6.97
C ALA A 33 -4.41 18.27 7.94
N LYS A 34 -4.82 17.15 8.55
CA LYS A 34 -3.97 16.38 9.48
C LYS A 34 -2.83 15.65 8.77
N LEU A 35 -2.99 15.39 7.48
CA LEU A 35 -1.97 14.77 6.63
C LEU A 35 -1.14 15.84 5.90
N HIS A 36 -1.72 16.97 5.55
CA HIS A 36 -1.07 18.08 4.87
C HIS A 36 0.01 18.70 5.77
N GLU A 37 -0.25 18.87 7.07
CA GLU A 37 0.77 19.34 8.03
C GLU A 37 1.94 18.34 8.24
N VAL A 38 1.77 17.07 7.85
CA VAL A 38 2.82 16.04 7.96
C VAL A 38 3.67 15.96 6.68
N TYR A 39 3.13 16.36 5.52
CA TYR A 39 3.74 16.09 4.21
C TYR A 39 4.00 17.33 3.33
N MET A 40 3.39 18.49 3.60
CA MET A 40 3.47 19.66 2.71
C MET A 40 3.62 20.99 3.49
N GLU A 41 4.23 21.97 2.83
CA GLU A 41 4.36 23.35 3.31
C GLU A 41 3.03 24.10 3.15
N ARG A 42 2.69 25.00 4.10
CA ARG A 42 1.36 25.65 4.21
C ARG A 42 0.93 26.53 3.02
N THR A 43 1.79 26.72 2.03
CA THR A 43 1.57 27.57 0.85
C THR A 43 1.41 26.71 -0.39
N GLU A 44 0.21 26.20 -0.64
CA GLU A 44 -0.14 25.59 -1.93
C GLU A 44 -0.80 26.62 -2.86
N LEU A 45 -0.47 26.54 -4.16
CA LEU A 45 -1.02 27.38 -5.24
C LEU A 45 -2.52 27.11 -5.52
N CYS A 46 -3.03 25.97 -5.05
CA CYS A 46 -4.43 25.58 -5.18
C CYS A 46 -5.12 25.63 -3.80
N HIS A 47 -6.36 26.13 -3.75
CA HIS A 47 -7.18 26.20 -2.53
C HIS A 47 -7.65 24.83 -2.00
N GLU A 48 -7.32 23.73 -2.69
CA GLU A 48 -7.56 22.37 -2.22
C GLU A 48 -6.27 21.75 -1.73
N PRO A 49 -6.25 21.12 -0.54
CA PRO A 49 -5.08 20.41 -0.08
C PRO A 49 -4.76 19.25 -1.05
N THR A 50 -3.55 19.24 -1.61
CA THR A 50 -3.03 18.17 -2.49
C THR A 50 -3.21 16.77 -1.89
N MET A 51 -3.31 16.68 -0.55
CA MET A 51 -3.57 15.45 0.19
C MET A 51 -4.91 14.77 -0.14
N ARG A 52 -5.94 15.51 -0.60
CA ARG A 52 -7.19 14.88 -1.06
C ARG A 52 -6.97 14.06 -2.33
N TRP A 53 -6.21 14.60 -3.28
CA TRP A 53 -5.85 13.91 -4.52
C TRP A 53 -4.96 12.70 -4.26
N PHE A 54 -4.02 12.83 -3.32
CA PHE A 54 -3.23 11.71 -2.81
C PHE A 54 -4.11 10.62 -2.18
N GLY A 55 -5.09 11.02 -1.35
CA GLY A 55 -6.08 10.11 -0.75
C GLY A 55 -6.87 9.35 -1.82
N LEU A 56 -7.37 10.03 -2.85
CA LEU A 56 -8.07 9.41 -3.99
C LEU A 56 -7.17 8.44 -4.76
N ALA A 57 -5.93 8.82 -5.05
CA ALA A 57 -4.97 7.97 -5.75
C ALA A 57 -4.66 6.68 -4.98
N ILE A 58 -4.46 6.78 -3.65
CA ILE A 58 -4.28 5.60 -2.79
C ILE A 58 -5.56 4.77 -2.71
N GLY A 59 -6.73 5.41 -2.68
CA GLY A 59 -8.02 4.72 -2.70
C GLY A 59 -8.20 3.85 -3.94
N ASN A 60 -7.78 4.36 -5.11
CA ASN A 60 -7.79 3.58 -6.34
C ASN A 60 -6.82 2.38 -6.28
N ALA A 61 -5.60 2.59 -5.76
CA ALA A 61 -4.64 1.50 -5.55
C ALA A 61 -5.17 0.43 -4.57
N ALA A 62 -5.87 0.85 -3.52
CA ALA A 62 -6.54 -0.04 -2.57
C ALA A 62 -7.64 -0.86 -3.24
N ALA A 63 -8.49 -0.22 -4.06
CA ALA A 63 -9.55 -0.89 -4.81
C ALA A 63 -8.99 -1.98 -5.74
N HIS A 64 -7.90 -1.68 -6.47
CA HIS A 64 -7.23 -2.68 -7.30
C HIS A 64 -6.75 -3.90 -6.49
N GLN A 65 -6.12 -3.68 -5.33
CA GLN A 65 -5.64 -4.78 -4.48
C GLN A 65 -6.80 -5.63 -3.94
N LEU A 66 -7.89 -4.99 -3.51
CA LEU A 66 -9.09 -5.66 -3.03
C LEU A 66 -9.76 -6.48 -4.14
N VAL A 67 -9.91 -5.92 -5.33
CA VAL A 67 -10.51 -6.62 -6.48
C VAL A 67 -9.67 -7.84 -6.87
N ILE A 68 -8.34 -7.72 -6.94
CA ILE A 68 -7.47 -8.86 -7.24
C ILE A 68 -7.60 -9.92 -6.15
N SER A 69 -7.64 -9.52 -4.87
CA SER A 69 -7.75 -10.46 -3.75
C SER A 69 -9.10 -11.18 -3.65
N ALA A 70 -10.18 -10.54 -4.09
CA ALA A 70 -11.54 -11.08 -4.07
C ALA A 70 -11.90 -11.88 -5.34
N SER A 71 -11.07 -11.78 -6.38
CA SER A 71 -11.27 -12.51 -7.64
C SER A 71 -10.57 -13.88 -7.59
N GLU A 72 -10.71 -14.64 -8.67
CA GLU A 72 -9.86 -15.80 -8.98
C GLU A 72 -8.78 -15.41 -10.00
N PRO A 73 -7.78 -14.57 -9.63
CA PRO A 73 -6.73 -14.18 -10.54
C PRO A 73 -5.82 -15.37 -10.83
N ASN A 74 -5.29 -15.44 -12.06
CA ASN A 74 -4.15 -16.30 -12.34
C ASN A 74 -2.98 -15.93 -11.41
N THR A 75 -2.22 -16.93 -10.96
CA THR A 75 -1.01 -16.82 -10.13
C THR A 75 -0.08 -15.66 -10.56
N LYS A 76 0.09 -15.41 -11.88
CA LYS A 76 0.89 -14.29 -12.39
C LYS A 76 0.34 -12.91 -11.99
N VAL A 77 -0.97 -12.73 -12.05
CA VAL A 77 -1.64 -11.47 -11.67
C VAL A 77 -1.52 -11.26 -10.15
N LEU A 78 -1.67 -12.31 -9.36
CA LEU A 78 -1.51 -12.25 -7.90
C LEU A 78 -0.07 -11.89 -7.52
N LYS A 79 0.94 -12.54 -8.13
CA LYS A 79 2.36 -12.21 -7.95
C LYS A 79 2.67 -10.75 -8.31
N ASN A 80 2.19 -10.28 -9.46
CA ASN A 80 2.38 -8.88 -9.87
C ASN A 80 1.67 -7.90 -8.92
N GLY A 81 0.47 -8.25 -8.44
CA GLY A 81 -0.23 -7.48 -7.41
C GLY A 81 0.57 -7.35 -6.12
N LEU A 82 1.19 -8.43 -5.65
CA LEU A 82 2.08 -8.44 -4.49
C LEU A 82 3.35 -7.62 -4.72
N LYS A 83 3.96 -7.69 -5.91
CA LYS A 83 5.13 -6.86 -6.28
C LYS A 83 4.79 -5.36 -6.19
N VAL A 84 3.66 -4.96 -6.79
CA VAL A 84 3.19 -3.57 -6.76
C VAL A 84 2.83 -3.12 -5.34
N ALA A 85 2.14 -3.97 -4.57
CA ALA A 85 1.82 -3.68 -3.18
C ALA A 85 3.10 -3.50 -2.35
N GLY A 86 4.07 -4.40 -2.48
CA GLY A 86 5.35 -4.35 -1.79
C GLY A 86 6.15 -3.08 -2.10
N ALA A 87 6.26 -2.70 -3.38
CA ALA A 87 6.88 -1.45 -3.78
C ALA A 87 6.17 -0.22 -3.17
N SER A 88 4.83 -0.23 -3.16
CA SER A 88 4.02 0.87 -2.62
C SER A 88 4.18 1.07 -1.11
N TRP A 89 4.52 0.01 -0.35
CA TRP A 89 4.79 0.11 1.09
C TRP A 89 6.19 0.64 1.39
N LEU A 90 7.17 0.33 0.53
CA LEU A 90 8.55 0.80 0.69
C LEU A 90 8.74 2.25 0.27
N ASP A 91 7.98 2.73 -0.72
CA ASP A 91 8.00 4.12 -1.19
C ASP A 91 7.47 5.12 -0.13
N LYS A 92 6.76 4.62 0.90
CA LYS A 92 6.13 5.45 1.94
C LYS A 92 7.00 5.68 3.19
N VAL A 93 8.19 5.10 3.28
CA VAL A 93 9.10 5.26 4.44
C VAL A 93 9.79 6.62 4.38
N HIS A 94 9.14 7.67 4.89
CA HIS A 94 9.73 9.01 5.00
C HIS A 94 10.40 9.20 6.37
N LYS A 95 11.62 9.73 6.36
CA LYS A 95 12.48 9.90 7.54
C LYS A 95 11.96 10.87 8.61
N ALA A 96 10.95 11.69 8.30
CA ALA A 96 10.60 12.85 9.12
C ALA A 96 9.77 12.49 10.37
N ASP A 97 8.73 11.64 10.29
CA ASP A 97 7.74 11.58 11.39
C ASP A 97 7.08 10.21 11.63
N VAL A 98 7.48 9.14 10.95
CA VAL A 98 7.01 7.79 11.28
C VAL A 98 7.93 7.20 12.34
N GLY A 99 7.42 7.04 13.57
CA GLY A 99 8.14 6.37 14.65
C GLY A 99 8.78 5.06 14.15
N PHE A 100 10.00 4.75 14.57
CA PHE A 100 10.79 3.63 14.05
C PHE A 100 10.01 2.31 13.95
N ALA A 101 9.06 2.07 14.87
CA ALA A 101 8.20 0.89 14.85
C ALA A 101 7.25 0.84 13.63
N SER A 102 6.62 1.95 13.23
CA SER A 102 5.74 1.96 12.06
C SER A 102 6.52 1.86 10.75
N ALA A 103 7.69 2.50 10.67
CA ALA A 103 8.58 2.36 9.52
C ALA A 103 9.10 0.92 9.38
N ALA A 104 9.49 0.28 10.48
CA ALA A 104 9.90 -1.11 10.48
C ALA A 104 8.75 -2.05 10.08
N ALA A 105 7.52 -1.81 10.57
CA ALA A 105 6.35 -2.59 10.19
C ALA A 105 6.02 -2.45 8.69
N GLN A 106 6.05 -1.23 8.15
CA GLN A 106 5.84 -0.97 6.72
C GLN A 106 6.92 -1.63 5.87
N ALA A 107 8.18 -1.54 6.27
CA ALA A 107 9.30 -2.17 5.57
C ALA A 107 9.21 -3.70 5.61
N ALA A 108 8.90 -4.29 6.77
CA ALA A 108 8.70 -5.73 6.90
C ALA A 108 7.53 -6.23 6.06
N PHE A 109 6.40 -5.51 6.07
CA PHE A 109 5.23 -5.85 5.26
C PHE A 109 5.51 -5.70 3.76
N GLY A 110 6.17 -4.60 3.35
CA GLY A 110 6.58 -4.39 1.96
C GLY A 110 7.55 -5.46 1.46
N ALA A 111 8.55 -5.82 2.29
CA ALA A 111 9.49 -6.89 1.99
C ALA A 111 8.80 -8.25 1.89
N LEU A 112 7.83 -8.55 2.75
CA LEU A 112 7.03 -9.76 2.69
C LEU A 112 6.24 -9.85 1.38
N CYS A 113 5.55 -8.77 0.98
CA CYS A 113 4.83 -8.71 -0.29
C CYS A 113 5.76 -8.90 -1.49
N LEU A 114 6.93 -8.27 -1.51
CA LEU A 114 7.93 -8.47 -2.58
C LEU A 114 8.44 -9.92 -2.60
N TRP A 115 8.81 -10.45 -1.44
CA TRP A 115 9.34 -11.81 -1.33
C TRP A 115 8.34 -12.84 -1.83
N ARG A 116 7.06 -12.70 -1.48
CA ARG A 116 5.96 -13.53 -1.98
C ARG A 116 5.72 -13.33 -3.48
N GLY A 117 5.76 -12.09 -3.95
CA GLY A 117 5.62 -11.76 -5.38
C GLY A 117 6.73 -12.34 -6.27
N PHE A 118 7.95 -12.51 -5.72
CA PHE A 118 9.09 -13.14 -6.41
C PHE A 118 9.29 -14.62 -6.06
N ALA A 119 8.43 -15.22 -5.22
CA ALA A 119 8.56 -16.61 -4.83
C ALA A 119 8.47 -17.53 -6.06
N ASN A 120 9.28 -18.60 -6.02
CA ASN A 120 9.43 -19.64 -7.06
C ASN A 120 10.03 -19.19 -8.41
N GLY A 121 10.58 -17.96 -8.50
CA GLY A 121 11.05 -17.43 -9.79
C GLY A 121 9.89 -17.23 -10.77
N ASP A 122 10.12 -16.42 -11.80
CA ASP A 122 9.43 -16.61 -13.08
C ASP A 122 10.31 -17.54 -13.94
#